data_AF-A0A2S1FX33-F1
#
_entry.id   AF-A0A2S1FX33-F1
#
_cell.length_a   1.000
_cell.length_b   1.000
_cell.length_c   1.000
_cell.angle_alpha   90.00
_cell.angle_beta   90.00
_cell.angle_gamma   90.00
#
_symmetry.space_group_name_H-M   'P 1'
#
loop_
_entity.id
_entity.type
_entity.pdbx_description
1 polymer ?
#
loop_
_entity_poly.entity_id
_entity_poly.type
_entity_poly.pdbx_seq_one_letter_code
_entity_poly.pdbx_strand_id
1 'polypeptide(L)'
;MAIPMLSYSFSTQNQRVDGFEYFPGEEQPKIYTTDNLPTALEMDEIIWAAYRQIFSEHQILSSTREPFLESQLRFNQIRVKDFIKGLLLSDSFYNLNYNVNNNYRFVEMCIQRVLGRDIYNEREKLAFSVIIGSKGLEFFIDILLSSDEYLENFGDNTVPYQRRRVIAQRSKGEIPFNLKIPRMGKEFLVKQGMPQLLWPGPVRKFRPQEQKPKAGDPALFLDMVSEVSPASV
;
A
#
# COMPACT_ATOMS: atom_id res chain seq x y z
N MET A 1 0.16 -34.68 -13.41
CA MET A 1 1.54 -34.30 -13.05
C MET A 1 1.51 -32.96 -12.35
N ALA A 2 2.08 -32.85 -11.14
CA ALA A 2 2.20 -31.57 -10.45
C ALA A 2 3.40 -30.81 -11.06
N ILE A 3 3.14 -29.74 -11.81
CA ILE A 3 4.18 -28.87 -12.34
C ILE A 3 4.77 -28.08 -11.15
N PRO A 4 6.06 -28.22 -10.82
CA PRO A 4 6.68 -27.46 -9.74
C PRO A 4 6.79 -25.98 -10.12
N MET A 5 6.86 -25.12 -9.11
CA MET A 5 7.06 -23.70 -9.33
C MET A 5 8.44 -23.44 -9.96
N LEU A 6 8.50 -22.53 -10.93
CA LEU A 6 9.73 -22.16 -11.60
C LEU A 6 10.68 -21.45 -10.61
N SER A 7 11.92 -21.91 -10.53
CA SER A 7 12.93 -21.26 -9.68
C SER A 7 13.30 -19.88 -10.22
N TYR A 8 13.55 -18.95 -9.29
CA TYR A 8 14.06 -17.61 -9.55
C TYR A 8 15.15 -17.25 -8.54
N SER A 9 16.06 -16.38 -8.95
CA SER A 9 17.11 -15.85 -8.07
C SER A 9 16.54 -14.76 -7.15
N PHE A 10 17.13 -14.64 -5.97
CA PHE A 10 16.83 -13.53 -5.06
C PHE A 10 17.63 -12.27 -5.43
N SER A 11 17.08 -11.12 -5.07
CA SER A 11 17.74 -9.82 -5.18
C SER A 11 18.12 -9.27 -3.81
N THR A 12 19.00 -8.28 -3.77
CA THR A 12 19.36 -7.54 -2.56
C THR A 12 18.24 -6.56 -2.21
N GLN A 13 17.63 -6.73 -1.04
CA GLN A 13 16.56 -5.87 -0.54
C GLN A 13 16.75 -5.61 0.96
N ASN A 14 16.28 -4.46 1.46
CA ASN A 14 16.49 -4.04 2.86
C ASN A 14 15.91 -5.05 3.87
N GLN A 15 14.77 -5.66 3.55
CA GLN A 15 14.06 -6.62 4.42
C GLN A 15 14.80 -7.96 4.61
N ARG A 16 15.80 -8.27 3.78
CA ARG A 16 16.55 -9.54 3.85
C ARG A 16 17.72 -9.55 4.83
N VAL A 17 18.19 -8.37 5.22
CA VAL A 17 19.30 -8.21 6.18
C VAL A 17 18.69 -7.97 7.55
N ASP A 18 19.40 -8.04 8.66
CA ASP A 18 18.87 -7.61 9.96
C ASP A 18 18.99 -6.10 10.16
N GLY A 19 18.05 -5.53 10.90
CA GLY A 19 18.10 -4.14 11.34
C GLY A 19 18.61 -4.09 12.78
N PHE A 20 19.54 -3.19 13.09
CA PHE A 20 20.10 -3.02 14.44
C PHE A 20 19.36 -1.98 15.28
N GLU A 21 18.10 -1.72 14.94
CA GLU A 21 17.26 -0.71 15.61
C GLU A 21 16.67 -1.30 16.89
N TYR A 22 17.13 -0.85 18.05
CA TYR A 22 16.57 -1.26 19.35
C TYR A 22 15.37 -0.39 19.76
N PHE A 23 15.47 0.93 19.57
CA PHE A 23 14.36 1.86 19.75
C PHE A 23 13.95 2.45 18.39
N PRO A 24 12.83 1.98 17.82
CA PRO A 24 12.36 2.48 16.53
C PRO A 24 11.89 3.94 16.64
N GLY A 25 12.20 4.74 15.61
CA GLY A 25 11.70 6.10 15.46
C GLY A 25 10.33 6.18 14.78
N GLU A 26 9.91 7.38 14.40
CA GLU A 26 8.59 7.65 13.78
C GLU A 26 8.40 7.03 12.38
N GLU A 27 9.50 6.70 11.69
CA GLU A 27 9.45 6.12 10.34
C GLU A 27 9.05 4.64 10.30
N GLN A 28 9.01 3.99 11.46
CA GLN A 28 8.61 2.59 11.56
C GLN A 28 7.08 2.45 11.43
N PRO A 29 6.60 1.45 10.68
CA PRO A 29 5.17 1.28 10.47
C PRO A 29 4.47 0.93 11.79
N LYS A 30 3.31 1.55 12.03
CA LYS A 30 2.42 1.16 13.13
C LYS A 30 1.95 -0.27 12.92
N ILE A 31 2.19 -1.13 13.90
CA ILE A 31 1.77 -2.53 13.86
C ILE A 31 0.33 -2.62 14.37
N TYR A 32 -0.56 -3.13 13.54
CA TYR A 32 -1.97 -3.38 13.88
C TYR A 32 -2.15 -4.87 14.16
N THR A 33 -2.42 -5.22 15.41
CA THR A 33 -2.48 -6.61 15.88
C THR A 33 -3.71 -6.86 16.74
N THR A 34 -4.32 -8.04 16.59
CA THR A 34 -5.41 -8.46 17.49
C THR A 34 -4.92 -9.10 18.79
N ASP A 35 -3.62 -9.40 18.91
CA ASP A 35 -3.03 -10.03 20.11
C ASP A 35 -3.09 -9.13 21.36
N ASN A 36 -3.16 -7.81 21.16
CA ASN A 36 -3.22 -6.81 22.23
C ASN A 36 -4.61 -6.64 22.85
N LEU A 37 -5.59 -7.50 22.49
CA LEU A 37 -6.99 -7.42 22.93
C LEU A 37 -7.60 -6.02 22.68
N PRO A 38 -7.73 -5.62 21.40
CA PRO A 38 -8.14 -4.27 21.05
C PRO A 38 -9.57 -3.95 21.51
N THR A 39 -9.78 -2.71 21.92
CA THR A 39 -11.13 -2.15 22.17
C THR A 39 -11.90 -2.05 20.85
N ALA A 40 -13.23 -1.89 20.90
CA ALA A 40 -14.05 -1.74 19.69
C ALA A 40 -13.55 -0.64 18.72
N LEU A 41 -13.07 0.50 19.25
CA LEU A 41 -12.50 1.57 18.44
C LEU A 41 -11.16 1.18 17.80
N GLU A 42 -10.28 0.49 18.53
CA GLU A 42 -9.00 0.01 18.02
C GLU A 42 -9.22 -1.07 16.95
N MET A 43 -10.27 -1.89 17.10
CA MET A 43 -10.68 -2.85 16.10
C MET A 43 -11.10 -2.16 14.80
N ASP A 44 -11.78 -1.02 14.87
CA ASP A 44 -12.10 -0.21 13.68
C ASP A 44 -10.83 0.27 12.97
N GLU A 45 -9.80 0.65 13.73
CA GLU A 45 -8.50 1.05 13.17
C GLU A 45 -7.80 -0.13 12.46
N ILE A 46 -7.84 -1.33 13.04
CA ILE A 46 -7.27 -2.55 12.45
C ILE A 46 -7.97 -2.87 11.13
N ILE A 47 -9.32 -2.85 11.13
CA ILE A 47 -10.13 -3.07 9.94
C ILE A 47 -9.79 -2.04 8.86
N TRP A 48 -9.75 -0.76 9.22
CA TRP A 48 -9.40 0.31 8.30
C TRP A 48 -7.99 0.16 7.73
N ALA A 49 -7.01 -0.21 8.56
CA ALA A 49 -5.64 -0.47 8.13
C ALA A 49 -5.56 -1.63 7.13
N ALA A 50 -6.32 -2.71 7.36
CA ALA A 50 -6.40 -3.84 6.44
C ALA A 50 -7.03 -3.45 5.08
N TYR A 51 -8.12 -2.68 5.08
CA TYR A 51 -8.69 -2.14 3.84
C TYR A 51 -7.69 -1.24 3.10
N ARG A 52 -6.99 -0.36 3.83
CA ARG A 52 -5.99 0.55 3.26
C ARG A 52 -4.82 -0.21 2.63
N GLN A 53 -4.36 -1.28 3.27
CA GLN A 53 -3.27 -2.10 2.78
C GLN A 53 -3.68 -2.89 1.52
N ILE A 54 -4.86 -3.51 1.51
CA ILE A 54 -5.28 -4.42 0.43
C ILE A 54 -5.91 -3.67 -0.75
N PHE A 55 -6.77 -2.68 -0.53
CA PHE A 55 -7.46 -1.99 -1.63
C PHE A 55 -6.76 -0.71 -2.08
N SER A 56 -6.07 -0.01 -1.18
CA SER A 56 -5.70 1.41 -1.27
C SER A 56 -6.81 2.34 -0.79
N GLU A 57 -6.43 3.56 -0.44
CA GLU A 57 -7.28 4.55 0.24
C GLU A 57 -8.50 4.98 -0.59
N HIS A 58 -8.34 5.07 -1.92
CA HIS A 58 -9.43 5.46 -2.83
C HIS A 58 -10.54 4.41 -2.98
N GLN A 59 -10.32 3.20 -2.49
CA GLN A 59 -11.24 2.07 -2.61
C GLN A 59 -11.90 1.72 -1.27
N ILE A 60 -11.77 2.55 -0.24
CA ILE A 60 -12.46 2.39 1.04
C ILE A 60 -13.81 3.12 0.97
N LEU A 61 -14.68 2.65 0.08
CA LEU A 61 -16.00 3.20 -0.18
C LEU A 61 -17.06 2.44 0.61
N SER A 62 -18.25 3.02 0.80
CA SER A 62 -19.37 2.30 1.42
C SER A 62 -19.78 1.06 0.63
N SER A 63 -19.62 1.08 -0.70
CA SER A 63 -19.98 -0.02 -1.60
C SER A 63 -18.96 -1.16 -1.63
N THR A 64 -17.75 -0.95 -1.14
CA THR A 64 -16.66 -1.95 -1.16
C THR A 64 -16.41 -2.57 0.22
N ARG A 65 -17.13 -2.12 1.26
CA ARG A 65 -17.05 -2.70 2.60
C ARG A 65 -17.74 -4.06 2.64
N GLU A 66 -17.13 -4.97 3.38
CA GLU A 66 -17.57 -6.35 3.62
C GLU A 66 -18.03 -6.51 5.08
N PRO A 67 -19.27 -6.11 5.44
CA PRO A 67 -19.72 -6.03 6.83
C PRO A 67 -19.79 -7.41 7.51
N PHE A 68 -20.03 -8.48 6.75
CA PHE A 68 -20.04 -9.84 7.27
C PHE A 68 -18.65 -10.29 7.71
N LEU A 69 -17.63 -9.97 6.92
CA LEU A 69 -16.23 -10.26 7.22
C LEU A 69 -15.76 -9.46 8.45
N GLU A 70 -16.14 -8.19 8.53
CA GLU A 70 -15.86 -7.33 9.69
C GLU A 70 -16.50 -7.89 10.97
N SER A 71 -17.75 -8.34 10.90
CA SER A 71 -18.47 -8.89 12.05
C SER A 71 -17.84 -10.20 12.54
N GLN A 72 -17.41 -11.07 11.63
CA GLN A 72 -16.70 -12.31 11.96
C GLN A 72 -15.37 -12.03 12.67
N LEU A 73 -14.63 -11.02 12.22
CA LEU A 73 -13.37 -10.62 12.85
C LEU A 73 -13.61 -10.02 14.25
N ARG A 74 -14.63 -9.17 14.41
CA ARG A 74 -15.01 -8.64 15.74
C ARG A 74 -15.41 -9.72 16.74
N PHE A 75 -16.01 -10.81 16.26
CA PHE A 75 -16.40 -11.94 17.08
C PHE A 75 -15.28 -12.98 17.27
N ASN A 76 -14.06 -12.69 16.81
CA ASN A 76 -12.91 -13.62 16.84
C ASN A 76 -13.19 -14.97 16.16
N GLN A 77 -14.13 -15.02 15.20
CA GLN A 77 -14.44 -16.23 14.43
C GLN A 77 -13.36 -16.49 13.36
N ILE A 78 -12.75 -15.43 12.84
CA ILE A 78 -11.68 -15.46 11.85
C ILE A 78 -10.47 -14.68 12.37
N ARG A 79 -9.27 -15.04 11.92
CA ARG A 79 -8.04 -14.29 12.24
C ARG A 79 -7.81 -13.15 11.24
N VAL A 80 -6.84 -12.27 11.51
CA VAL A 80 -6.49 -11.18 10.59
C VAL A 80 -6.04 -11.73 9.23
N LYS A 81 -5.28 -12.83 9.21
CA LYS A 81 -4.90 -13.52 7.96
C LYS A 81 -6.10 -13.93 7.11
N ASP A 82 -7.14 -14.48 7.74
CA ASP A 82 -8.37 -14.91 7.06
C ASP A 82 -9.18 -13.70 6.57
N PHE A 83 -9.18 -12.61 7.33
CA PHE A 83 -9.75 -11.34 6.89
C PHE A 83 -9.02 -10.81 5.65
N ILE A 84 -7.68 -10.81 5.63
CA ILE A 84 -6.89 -10.43 4.45
C ILE A 84 -7.20 -11.34 3.25
N LYS A 85 -7.32 -12.66 3.46
CA LYS A 85 -7.75 -13.61 2.42
C LYS A 85 -9.13 -13.24 1.88
N GLY A 86 -10.09 -12.97 2.76
CA GLY A 86 -11.45 -12.57 2.38
C GLY A 86 -11.48 -11.29 1.55
N LEU A 87 -10.68 -10.28 1.92
CA LEU A 87 -10.59 -9.03 1.15
C LEU A 87 -10.01 -9.27 -0.26
N LEU A 88 -8.99 -10.11 -0.39
CA LEU A 88 -8.37 -10.44 -1.67
C LEU A 88 -9.28 -11.27 -2.59
N LEU A 89 -10.20 -12.05 -2.01
CA LEU A 89 -11.19 -12.84 -2.73
C LEU A 89 -12.53 -12.12 -2.95
N SER A 90 -12.70 -10.92 -2.40
CA SER A 90 -13.91 -10.14 -2.57
C SER A 90 -14.17 -9.78 -4.04
N ASP A 91 -15.45 -9.69 -4.40
CA ASP A 91 -15.88 -9.23 -5.72
C ASP A 91 -15.38 -7.82 -6.02
N SER A 92 -15.30 -6.97 -4.99
CA SER A 92 -14.73 -5.62 -5.09
C SER A 92 -13.28 -5.65 -5.56
N PHE A 93 -12.44 -6.51 -4.97
CA PHE A 93 -11.04 -6.62 -5.35
C PHE A 93 -10.88 -7.22 -6.74
N TYR A 94 -11.67 -8.25 -7.04
CA TYR A 94 -11.68 -8.89 -8.34
C TYR A 94 -12.03 -7.89 -9.46
N ASN A 95 -13.12 -7.14 -9.29
CA ASN A 95 -13.62 -6.21 -10.30
C ASN A 95 -12.73 -4.97 -10.47
N LEU A 96 -12.26 -4.39 -9.36
CA LEU A 96 -11.52 -3.14 -9.41
C LEU A 96 -10.03 -3.33 -9.69
N ASN A 97 -9.45 -4.46 -9.32
CA ASN A 97 -8.00 -4.69 -9.36
C ASN A 97 -7.62 -5.85 -10.28
N TYR A 98 -8.28 -7.00 -10.20
CA TYR A 98 -7.88 -8.16 -11.02
C TYR A 98 -8.26 -8.00 -12.50
N ASN A 99 -9.54 -7.71 -12.80
CA ASN A 99 -10.08 -7.63 -14.17
C ASN A 99 -9.37 -6.61 -15.07
N VAL A 100 -8.64 -5.70 -14.46
CA VAL A 100 -8.05 -4.54 -15.09
C VAL A 100 -6.52 -4.60 -15.11
N ASN A 101 -5.94 -5.75 -14.77
CA ASN A 101 -4.53 -6.04 -14.84
C ASN A 101 -4.28 -7.39 -15.55
N ASN A 102 -3.04 -7.60 -15.99
CA ASN A 102 -2.59 -8.91 -16.44
C ASN A 102 -2.06 -9.71 -15.25
N ASN A 103 -1.90 -11.03 -15.40
CA ASN A 103 -1.43 -11.89 -14.31
C ASN A 103 -0.08 -11.43 -13.74
N TYR A 104 0.83 -10.95 -14.60
CA TYR A 104 2.17 -10.51 -14.17
C TYR A 104 2.13 -9.29 -13.23
N ARG A 105 1.36 -8.26 -13.59
CA ARG A 105 1.21 -7.05 -12.78
C ARG A 105 0.35 -7.29 -11.54
N PHE A 106 -0.64 -8.17 -11.65
CA PHE A 106 -1.46 -8.54 -10.50
C PHE A 106 -0.65 -9.28 -9.43
N VAL A 107 0.21 -10.23 -9.84
CA VAL A 107 1.18 -10.88 -8.94
C VAL A 107 2.04 -9.85 -8.22
N GLU A 108 2.58 -8.88 -8.95
CA GLU A 108 3.39 -7.80 -8.38
C GLU A 108 2.63 -7.01 -7.31
N MET A 109 1.39 -6.65 -7.61
CA MET A 109 0.50 -5.94 -6.68
C MET A 109 0.23 -6.76 -5.42
N CYS A 110 -0.06 -8.07 -5.56
CA CYS A 110 -0.31 -8.95 -4.44
C CYS A 110 0.94 -9.16 -3.57
N ILE A 111 2.12 -9.37 -4.16
CA ILE A 111 3.38 -9.50 -3.41
C ILE A 111 3.63 -8.23 -2.58
N GLN A 112 3.47 -7.05 -3.18
CA GLN A 112 3.69 -5.79 -2.48
C GLN A 112 2.69 -5.54 -1.35
N ARG A 113 1.40 -5.85 -1.56
CA ARG A 113 0.35 -5.60 -0.55
C ARG A 113 0.30 -6.67 0.54
N VAL A 114 0.56 -7.93 0.21
CA VAL A 114 0.43 -9.07 1.14
C VAL A 114 1.74 -9.40 1.85
N LEU A 115 2.86 -9.51 1.10
CA LEU A 115 4.17 -9.82 1.68
C LEU A 115 4.94 -8.57 2.13
N GLY A 116 4.43 -7.38 1.80
CA GLY A 116 5.00 -6.11 2.24
C GLY A 116 6.39 -5.82 1.67
N ARG A 117 6.77 -6.46 0.55
CA ARG A 117 8.07 -6.25 -0.11
C ARG A 117 7.94 -6.10 -1.62
N ASP A 118 9.00 -5.64 -2.25
CA ASP A 118 9.08 -5.64 -3.70
C ASP A 118 9.41 -7.03 -4.25
N ILE A 119 9.15 -7.23 -5.54
CA ILE A 119 9.57 -8.44 -6.24
C ILE A 119 11.10 -8.49 -6.31
N TYR A 120 11.68 -9.67 -6.23
CA TYR A 120 13.09 -9.86 -6.46
C TYR A 120 13.49 -9.60 -7.92
N ASN A 121 12.82 -10.27 -8.87
CA ASN A 121 13.15 -10.24 -10.29
C ASN A 121 11.90 -10.49 -11.15
N GLU A 122 11.95 -10.18 -12.45
CA GLU A 122 10.84 -10.46 -13.38
C GLU A 122 10.44 -11.94 -13.41
N ARG A 123 11.40 -12.84 -13.19
CA ARG A 123 11.19 -14.29 -13.16
C ARG A 123 10.25 -14.74 -12.02
N GLU A 124 10.22 -14.03 -10.89
CA GLU A 124 9.28 -14.29 -9.80
C GLU A 124 7.84 -13.98 -10.25
N LYS A 125 7.63 -12.88 -11.01
CA LYS A 125 6.31 -12.58 -11.62
C LYS A 125 5.86 -13.70 -12.53
N LEU A 126 6.75 -14.17 -13.40
CA LEU A 126 6.45 -15.25 -14.33
C LEU A 126 6.08 -16.54 -13.57
N ALA A 127 6.86 -16.92 -12.56
CA ALA A 127 6.63 -18.12 -11.75
C ALA A 127 5.22 -18.15 -11.12
N PHE A 128 4.80 -17.06 -10.47
CA PHE A 128 3.48 -16.97 -9.85
C PHE A 128 2.34 -16.76 -10.86
N SER A 129 2.59 -16.08 -12.00
CA SER A 129 1.55 -15.84 -13.00
C SER A 129 1.00 -17.13 -13.63
N VAL A 130 1.86 -18.15 -13.75
CA VAL A 130 1.47 -19.49 -14.24
C VAL A 130 0.56 -20.19 -13.23
N ILE A 131 0.75 -19.96 -11.93
CA ILE A 131 -0.10 -20.52 -10.87
C ILE A 131 -1.51 -19.96 -10.98
N ILE A 132 -1.64 -18.64 -11.16
CA ILE A 132 -2.94 -17.99 -11.38
C ILE A 132 -3.63 -18.58 -12.62
N GLY A 133 -2.91 -18.72 -13.73
CA GLY A 133 -3.47 -19.24 -14.97
C GLY A 133 -3.84 -20.74 -14.93
N SER A 134 -3.20 -21.53 -14.06
CA SER A 134 -3.42 -22.98 -13.99
C SER A 134 -4.38 -23.42 -12.89
N LYS A 135 -4.37 -22.74 -11.74
CA LYS A 135 -5.12 -23.13 -10.54
C LYS A 135 -6.07 -22.05 -10.01
N GLY A 136 -6.07 -20.87 -10.62
CA GLY A 136 -6.94 -19.77 -10.24
C GLY A 136 -6.37 -18.89 -9.11
N LEU A 137 -7.16 -17.88 -8.75
CA LEU A 137 -6.79 -16.84 -7.79
C LEU A 137 -6.74 -17.32 -6.35
N GLU A 138 -7.72 -18.13 -5.94
CA GLU A 138 -7.82 -18.64 -4.58
C GLU A 138 -6.57 -19.42 -4.18
N PHE A 139 -6.15 -20.36 -5.04
CA PHE A 139 -4.94 -21.14 -4.81
C PHE A 139 -3.66 -20.28 -4.78
N PHE A 140 -3.60 -19.21 -5.59
CA PHE A 140 -2.47 -18.29 -5.57
C PHE A 140 -2.39 -17.51 -4.25
N ILE A 141 -3.51 -16.99 -3.76
CA ILE A 141 -3.58 -16.26 -2.49
C ILE A 141 -3.22 -17.19 -1.32
N ASP A 142 -3.70 -18.43 -1.35
CA ASP A 142 -3.37 -19.42 -0.34
C ASP A 142 -1.88 -19.71 -0.27
N ILE A 143 -1.19 -19.82 -1.41
CA ILE A 143 0.27 -19.98 -1.43
C ILE A 143 0.98 -18.77 -0.80
N LEU A 144 0.53 -17.55 -1.10
CA LEU A 144 1.15 -16.35 -0.52
C LEU A 144 0.99 -16.31 1.00
N LEU A 145 -0.21 -16.57 1.51
CA LEU A 145 -0.53 -16.50 2.94
C LEU A 145 0.02 -17.69 3.76
N SER A 146 0.26 -18.84 3.11
CA SER A 146 0.89 -20.02 3.72
C SER A 146 2.41 -20.04 3.59
N SER A 147 3.01 -19.03 2.96
CA SER A 147 4.46 -18.93 2.85
C SER A 147 5.11 -18.68 4.22
N ASP A 148 6.27 -19.28 4.45
CA ASP A 148 7.07 -19.04 5.67
C ASP A 148 7.39 -17.54 5.82
N GLU A 149 7.62 -16.84 4.69
CA GLU A 149 7.83 -15.39 4.68
C GLU A 149 6.63 -14.63 5.29
N TYR A 150 5.39 -15.02 5.01
CA TYR A 150 4.22 -14.37 5.60
C TYR A 150 4.11 -14.70 7.09
N LEU A 151 4.27 -15.98 7.45
CA LEU A 151 4.12 -16.47 8.82
C LEU A 151 5.17 -15.88 9.77
N GLU A 152 6.42 -15.77 9.35
CA GLU A 152 7.51 -15.22 10.17
C GLU A 152 7.37 -13.71 10.40
N ASN A 153 6.83 -12.96 9.43
CA ASN A 153 6.76 -11.50 9.53
C ASN A 153 5.45 -11.00 10.14
N PHE A 154 4.32 -11.64 9.80
CA PHE A 154 2.99 -11.16 10.18
C PHE A 154 2.22 -12.17 11.05
N GLY A 155 2.56 -13.46 10.97
CA GLY A 155 1.77 -14.50 11.61
C GLY A 155 0.31 -14.49 11.14
N ASP A 156 -0.62 -14.76 12.06
CA ASP A 156 -2.04 -14.82 11.73
C ASP A 156 -2.85 -13.60 12.17
N ASN A 157 -2.30 -12.80 13.10
CA ASN A 157 -3.04 -11.81 13.88
C ASN A 157 -2.59 -10.37 13.61
N THR A 158 -1.63 -10.16 12.70
CA THR A 158 -1.12 -8.82 12.37
C THR A 158 -1.47 -8.43 10.93
N VAL A 159 -1.81 -7.16 10.73
CA VAL A 159 -2.11 -6.62 9.40
C VAL A 159 -0.80 -6.42 8.64
N PRO A 160 -0.69 -6.88 7.37
CA PRO A 160 0.49 -6.66 6.57
C PRO A 160 0.82 -5.17 6.39
N TYR A 161 2.10 -4.85 6.32
CA TYR A 161 2.60 -3.49 6.08
C TYR A 161 3.84 -3.52 5.20
N GLN A 162 4.20 -2.38 4.61
CA GLN A 162 5.43 -2.28 3.82
C GLN A 162 6.67 -2.39 4.73
N ARG A 163 7.40 -3.49 4.60
CA ARG A 163 8.56 -3.82 5.42
C ARG A 163 9.77 -2.98 4.99
N ARG A 164 10.43 -2.37 5.97
CA ARG A 164 11.72 -1.68 5.82
C ARG A 164 11.81 -0.70 4.65
N ARG A 165 10.82 0.20 4.55
CA ARG A 165 10.75 1.26 3.54
C ARG A 165 11.84 2.31 3.72
N VAL A 166 12.16 2.66 4.97
CA VAL A 166 13.11 3.72 5.33
C VAL A 166 14.26 3.11 6.09
N ILE A 167 15.47 3.59 5.78
CA ILE A 167 16.68 3.23 6.52
C ILE A 167 16.84 4.26 7.64
N ALA A 168 17.16 3.83 8.88
CA ALA A 168 17.21 4.67 10.08
C ALA A 168 17.85 6.07 9.92
N GLN A 169 18.88 6.22 9.08
CA GLN A 169 19.61 7.49 8.90
C GLN A 169 19.06 8.39 7.77
N ARG A 170 18.03 7.96 7.05
CA ARG A 170 17.47 8.69 5.91
C ARG A 170 16.10 9.24 6.26
N SER A 171 15.87 10.52 5.95
CA SER A 171 14.54 11.13 6.00
C SER A 171 13.65 10.72 4.81
N LYS A 172 14.26 10.24 3.71
CA LYS A 172 13.54 9.78 2.52
C LYS A 172 13.77 8.30 2.29
N GLY A 173 12.70 7.52 2.41
CA GLY A 173 12.69 6.11 2.07
C GLY A 173 12.25 5.82 0.63
N GLU A 174 12.00 4.54 0.39
CA GLU A 174 11.41 4.05 -0.85
C GLU A 174 9.97 4.55 -1.03
N ILE A 175 9.52 4.51 -2.29
CA ILE A 175 8.17 4.95 -2.67
C ILE A 175 7.14 3.98 -2.04
N PRO A 176 6.07 4.51 -1.43
CA PRO A 176 4.96 3.68 -0.96
C PRO A 176 4.36 2.83 -2.09
N PHE A 177 4.06 1.55 -1.82
CA PHE A 177 3.59 0.64 -2.87
C PHE A 177 2.32 1.11 -3.57
N ASN A 178 1.39 1.76 -2.86
CA ASN A 178 0.16 2.28 -3.46
C ASN A 178 0.42 3.40 -4.51
N LEU A 179 1.53 4.13 -4.38
CA LEU A 179 1.96 5.13 -5.38
C LEU A 179 2.81 4.48 -6.49
N LYS A 180 3.67 3.52 -6.14
CA LYS A 180 4.50 2.79 -7.10
C LYS A 180 3.64 1.97 -8.07
N ILE A 181 2.60 1.32 -7.55
CA ILE A 181 1.69 0.46 -8.31
C ILE A 181 0.25 0.94 -8.08
N PRO A 182 -0.19 1.92 -8.90
CA PRO A 182 -1.58 2.28 -8.93
C PRO A 182 -2.42 1.11 -9.45
N ARG A 183 -3.73 1.20 -9.24
CA ARG A 183 -4.74 0.21 -9.68
C ARG A 183 -4.53 -0.26 -11.13
N MET A 184 -4.21 0.67 -12.02
CA MET A 184 -4.06 0.43 -13.46
C MET A 184 -2.66 0.72 -13.94
N GLY A 185 -2.13 -0.17 -14.78
CA GLY A 185 -0.93 0.11 -15.55
C GLY A 185 -1.23 0.95 -16.81
N LYS A 186 -0.19 1.58 -17.36
CA LYS A 186 -0.28 2.35 -18.62
C LYS A 186 -0.86 1.54 -19.78
N GLU A 187 -0.55 0.25 -19.83
CA GLU A 187 -1.02 -0.69 -20.87
C GLU A 187 -2.54 -0.83 -20.90
N PHE A 188 -3.18 -0.89 -19.74
CA PHE A 188 -4.63 -1.08 -19.65
C PHE A 188 -5.42 0.22 -19.81
N LEU A 189 -4.82 1.38 -19.49
CA LEU A 189 -5.44 2.69 -19.77
C LEU A 189 -5.80 2.83 -21.26
N VAL A 190 -4.92 2.36 -22.14
CA VAL A 190 -5.16 2.38 -23.60
C VAL A 190 -6.30 1.43 -23.99
N LYS A 191 -6.31 0.21 -23.44
CA LYS A 191 -7.33 -0.80 -23.76
C LYS A 191 -8.73 -0.42 -23.31
N GLN A 192 -8.86 0.31 -22.21
CA GLN A 192 -10.15 0.70 -21.64
C GLN A 192 -10.77 1.93 -22.33
N GLY A 193 -10.15 2.44 -23.40
CA GLY A 193 -10.62 3.63 -24.11
C GLY A 193 -10.57 4.90 -23.25
N MET A 194 -9.79 4.88 -22.15
CA MET A 194 -9.60 6.09 -21.35
C MET A 194 -8.87 7.13 -22.18
N PRO A 195 -9.27 8.41 -22.10
CA PRO A 195 -8.60 9.46 -22.85
C PRO A 195 -7.12 9.43 -22.49
N GLN A 196 -6.27 9.27 -23.51
CA GLN A 196 -4.85 9.51 -23.33
C GLN A 196 -4.74 10.98 -22.94
N LEU A 197 -4.40 11.22 -21.69
CA LEU A 197 -3.99 12.54 -21.24
C LEU A 197 -2.68 12.84 -21.99
N LEU A 198 -2.80 13.36 -23.21
CA LEU A 198 -1.76 14.18 -23.83
C LEU A 198 -1.42 15.19 -22.76
N TRP A 199 -0.18 15.16 -22.27
CA TRP A 199 0.30 16.03 -21.20
C TRP A 199 -0.26 17.44 -21.40
N PRO A 200 -1.21 17.92 -20.56
CA PRO A 200 -1.97 19.13 -20.85
C PRO A 200 -1.13 20.40 -20.67
N GLY A 201 0.13 20.25 -20.25
CA GLY A 201 0.97 21.34 -19.81
C GLY A 201 0.47 21.97 -18.50
N PRO A 202 1.24 22.91 -17.93
CA PRO A 202 0.74 23.74 -16.86
C PRO A 202 -0.38 24.65 -17.36
N VAL A 203 -1.37 24.93 -16.50
CA VAL A 203 -2.47 25.85 -16.83
C VAL A 203 -1.93 27.26 -17.02
N ARG A 204 -2.02 27.79 -18.24
CA ARG A 204 -1.60 29.16 -18.55
C ARG A 204 -2.70 30.14 -18.15
N LYS A 205 -2.36 31.14 -17.34
CA LYS A 205 -3.26 32.23 -16.95
C LYS A 205 -2.60 33.57 -17.29
N PHE A 206 -3.41 34.54 -17.71
CA PHE A 206 -2.92 35.88 -18.04
C PHE A 206 -2.41 36.65 -16.82
N ARG A 207 -2.96 36.36 -15.62
CA ARG A 207 -2.43 36.87 -14.34
C ARG A 207 -1.52 35.80 -13.72
N PRO A 208 -0.21 36.08 -13.56
CA PRO A 208 0.69 35.17 -12.87
C PRO A 208 0.27 35.00 -11.40
N GLN A 209 -0.02 33.77 -10.98
CA GLN A 209 -0.38 33.43 -9.60
C GLN A 209 0.84 33.05 -8.76
N GLU A 210 1.90 32.57 -9.39
CA GLU A 210 3.14 32.10 -8.75
C GLU A 210 4.23 33.17 -8.82
N GLN A 211 3.87 34.43 -8.54
CA GLN A 211 4.85 35.51 -8.46
C GLN A 211 5.72 35.31 -7.23
N LYS A 212 7.04 35.30 -7.42
CA LYS A 212 8.00 35.23 -6.32
C LYS A 212 8.27 36.65 -5.81
N PRO A 213 8.26 36.89 -4.49
CA PRO A 213 8.60 38.18 -3.93
C PRO A 213 10.04 38.54 -4.31
N LYS A 214 10.27 39.82 -4.61
CA LYS A 214 11.58 40.39 -4.88
C LYS A 214 12.17 40.99 -3.61
N ALA A 215 13.50 41.14 -3.62
CA ALA A 215 14.18 41.89 -2.56
C ALA A 215 13.62 43.33 -2.50
N GLY A 216 13.22 43.77 -1.30
CA GLY A 216 12.62 45.08 -1.07
C GLY A 216 11.10 45.12 -1.15
N ASP A 217 10.43 44.01 -1.47
CA ASP A 217 8.96 43.96 -1.40
C ASP A 217 8.50 44.14 0.05
N PRO A 218 7.53 45.04 0.33
CA PRO A 218 7.08 45.33 1.69
C PRO A 218 6.44 44.11 2.38
N ALA A 219 5.97 43.14 1.59
CA ALA A 219 5.42 41.88 2.09
C ALA A 219 6.45 41.07 2.90
N LEU A 220 7.75 41.24 2.64
CA LEU A 220 8.83 40.56 3.37
C LEU A 220 9.06 41.12 4.78
N PHE A 221 8.46 42.26 5.12
CA PHE A 221 8.65 42.95 6.41
C PHE A 221 7.36 43.01 7.24
N LEU A 222 6.32 42.25 6.87
CA LEU A 222 5.03 42.28 7.57
C LEU A 222 5.11 41.79 9.02
N ASP A 223 6.01 40.86 9.32
CA ASP A 223 6.21 40.35 10.69
C ASP A 223 6.58 41.49 11.66
N MET A 224 7.48 42.38 11.25
CA MET A 224 7.88 43.56 12.02
C MET A 224 6.71 44.49 12.34
N VAL A 225 5.74 44.61 11.43
CA VAL A 225 4.55 45.45 11.63
C VAL A 225 3.61 44.83 12.66
N SER A 226 3.50 43.50 12.69
CA SER A 226 2.63 42.78 13.63
C SER A 226 3.20 42.71 15.05
N GLU A 227 4.51 42.79 15.22
CA GLU A 227 5.20 42.72 16.52
C GLU A 227 5.20 44.06 17.28
N VAL A 228 4.88 45.18 16.61
CA VAL A 228 4.76 46.48 17.27
C VAL A 228 3.43 46.53 18.04
N SER A 229 3.47 46.20 19.33
CA SER A 229 2.39 46.55 20.26
C SER A 229 2.42 48.06 20.53
N PRO A 230 1.27 48.74 20.67
CA PRO A 230 1.26 50.09 21.21
C PRO A 230 1.80 50.00 22.63
N ALA A 231 2.88 50.74 22.93
CA ALA A 231 3.33 50.90 24.30
C ALA A 231 2.14 51.40 25.13
N SER A 232 1.66 50.57 26.07
CA SER A 232 0.61 50.95 27.00
C SER A 232 1.09 52.15 27.79
N VAL A 233 0.52 53.32 27.46
CA VAL A 233 0.71 54.59 28.18
C VAL A 233 0.03 54.51 29.54
#